data_AF-X1IL27-F1
#
_entry.id   AF-X1IL27-F1
#
_cell.length_a   1.000
_cell.length_b   1.000
_cell.length_c   1.000
_cell.angle_alpha   90.00
_cell.angle_beta   90.00
_cell.angle_gamma   90.00
#
_symmetry.space_group_name_H-M   'P 1'
#
loop_
_entity.id
_entity.type
_entity.pdbx_description
1 polymer ?
#
loop_
_entity_poly.entity_id
_entity_poly.type
_entity_poly.pdbx_seq_one_letter_code
_entity_poly.pdbx_strand_id
1 'polypeptide(L)'
;GGGIFVNWGCYDLDYMLGLTGWSLKPKTSLAQTWNVPSQLMSEVAPGSDAESHIIALICCEGGCVISYERGEYMSCKDESSWQIIGSKGTMKLWMPTMSHKKILYDYVTTDKCVESRIIWE
;
A
#
# COMPACT_ATOMS: atom_id res chain seq x y z
N GLY A 1 1.73 2.24 20.38
CA GLY A 1 0.40 1.95 19.81
C GLY A 1 0.50 0.90 18.72
N GLY A 2 0.85 -0.34 19.08
CA GLY A 2 0.87 -1.51 18.16
C GLY A 2 1.80 -1.44 16.94
N GLY A 3 2.53 -0.34 16.78
CA GLY A 3 3.44 -0.07 15.67
C GLY A 3 2.76 0.49 14.42
N ILE A 4 3.56 0.87 13.42
CA ILE A 4 3.08 1.53 12.18
C ILE A 4 1.97 0.74 11.46
N PHE A 5 2.01 -0.59 11.56
CA PHE A 5 1.01 -1.47 10.96
C PHE A 5 -0.35 -1.38 11.65
N VAL A 6 -0.39 -1.34 12.98
CA VAL A 6 -1.66 -1.23 13.73
C VAL A 6 -2.20 0.20 13.66
N ASN A 7 -1.32 1.20 13.68
CA ASN A 7 -1.73 2.60 13.62
C ASN A 7 -2.41 2.95 12.29
N TRP A 8 -1.79 2.55 11.18
CA TRP A 8 -2.26 2.96 9.86
C TRP A 8 -2.54 1.82 8.90
N GLY A 9 -1.75 0.75 8.96
CA GLY A 9 -1.87 -0.36 8.02
C GLY A 9 -3.18 -1.14 8.11
N CYS A 10 -3.85 -1.10 9.27
CA CYS A 10 -5.19 -1.67 9.40
C CYS A 10 -6.22 -0.98 8.47
N TYR A 11 -6.16 0.34 8.29
CA TYR A 11 -7.06 1.06 7.39
C TYR A 11 -6.73 0.78 5.92
N ASP A 12 -5.45 0.70 5.58
CA ASP A 12 -5.02 0.34 4.23
C ASP A 12 -5.56 -1.04 3.85
N LEU A 13 -5.37 -2.03 4.72
CA LEU A 13 -5.83 -3.39 4.47
C LEU A 13 -7.35 -3.49 4.49
N ASP A 14 -8.05 -2.82 5.41
CA ASP A 14 -9.51 -2.80 5.44
C ASP A 14 -10.09 -2.24 4.14
N TYR A 15 -9.54 -1.12 3.64
CA TYR A 15 -9.95 -0.54 2.37
C TYR A 15 -9.74 -1.51 1.20
N MET A 16 -8.59 -2.19 1.13
CA MET A 16 -8.28 -3.16 0.08
C MET A 16 -9.22 -4.37 0.13
N LEU A 17 -9.42 -4.93 1.33
CA LEU A 17 -10.29 -6.08 1.54
C LEU A 17 -11.74 -5.72 1.24
N GLY A 18 -12.17 -4.51 1.61
CA GLY A 18 -13.48 -3.97 1.23
C GLY A 18 -13.69 -3.91 -0.28
N LEU A 19 -12.72 -3.38 -1.04
CA LEU A 19 -12.78 -3.32 -2.51
C LEU A 19 -12.86 -4.71 -3.17
N THR A 20 -12.24 -5.72 -2.56
CA THR A 20 -12.28 -7.10 -3.04
C THR A 20 -13.46 -7.91 -2.50
N GLY A 21 -14.40 -7.26 -1.81
CA GLY A 21 -15.57 -7.91 -1.20
C GLY A 21 -15.17 -8.97 -0.16
N TRP A 22 -14.06 -8.75 0.54
CA TRP A 22 -13.50 -9.65 1.55
C TRP A 22 -13.21 -11.08 1.03
N SER A 23 -12.98 -11.21 -0.28
CA SER A 23 -12.73 -12.51 -0.91
C SER A 23 -11.31 -13.03 -0.71
N LEU A 24 -10.34 -12.15 -0.44
CA LEU A 24 -8.95 -12.53 -0.21
C LEU A 24 -8.80 -13.19 1.17
N LYS A 25 -8.14 -14.34 1.20
CA LYS A 25 -7.90 -15.13 2.41
C LYS A 25 -6.40 -15.28 2.67
N PRO A 26 -5.77 -14.38 3.44
CA PRO A 26 -4.37 -14.50 3.83
C PRO A 26 -4.05 -15.87 4.47
N LYS A 27 -2.88 -16.43 4.13
CA LYS A 27 -2.38 -17.69 4.70
C LYS A 27 -1.03 -17.51 5.37
N THR A 28 -0.13 -16.80 4.71
CA THR A 28 1.24 -16.57 5.18
C THR A 28 1.63 -15.13 4.93
N SER A 29 2.34 -14.53 5.89
CA SER A 29 2.93 -13.21 5.73
C SER A 29 4.42 -13.27 6.05
N LEU A 30 5.23 -12.66 5.19
CA LEU A 30 6.60 -12.29 5.48
C LEU A 30 6.64 -10.77 5.64
N ALA A 31 7.05 -10.28 6.79
CA ALA A 31 7.10 -8.85 7.08
C ALA A 31 8.40 -8.46 7.79
N GLN A 32 8.83 -7.22 7.56
CA GLN A 32 9.98 -6.60 8.20
C GLN A 32 9.62 -5.17 8.58
N THR A 33 10.03 -4.75 9.78
CA THR A 33 9.94 -3.37 10.23
C THR A 33 11.32 -2.76 10.47
N TRP A 34 11.37 -1.43 10.50
CA TRP A 34 12.55 -0.67 10.88
C TRP A 34 12.16 0.42 11.87
N ASN A 35 12.92 0.53 12.96
CA ASN A 35 12.72 1.56 13.99
C ASN A 35 13.01 2.97 13.46
N VAL A 36 12.47 3.96 14.17
CA VAL A 36 12.75 5.37 13.89
C VAL A 36 14.26 5.64 14.00
N PRO A 37 14.87 6.31 12.99
CA PRO A 37 16.27 6.70 13.05
C PRO A 37 16.60 7.60 14.24
N SER A 38 17.81 7.42 14.82
CA SER A 38 18.22 8.11 16.04
C SER A 38 18.09 9.65 15.99
N GLN A 39 18.33 10.26 14.83
CA GLN A 39 18.23 11.70 14.64
C GLN A 39 16.80 12.26 14.69
N LEU A 40 15.77 11.39 14.65
CA LEU A 40 14.35 11.75 14.74
C LEU A 40 13.72 11.38 16.08
N MET A 41 14.51 10.88 17.04
CA MET A 41 13.99 10.45 18.33
C MET A 41 13.40 11.58 19.18
N SER A 42 13.72 12.85 18.88
CA SER A 42 13.07 14.01 19.52
C SER A 42 11.58 14.12 19.18
N GLU A 43 11.17 13.59 18.03
CA GLU A 43 9.79 13.61 17.55
C GLU A 43 8.97 12.42 18.07
N VAL A 44 9.63 11.48 18.73
CA VAL A 44 9.02 10.24 19.21
C VAL A 44 8.82 10.33 20.72
N ALA A 45 7.68 9.83 21.20
CA ALA A 45 7.41 9.75 22.64
C ALA A 45 8.52 9.00 23.39
N PRO A 46 8.97 9.49 24.56
CA PRO A 46 10.02 8.82 25.35
C PRO A 46 9.68 7.35 25.65
N GLY A 47 10.64 6.46 25.41
CA GLY A 47 10.49 5.01 25.65
C GLY A 47 9.68 4.26 24.58
N SER A 48 9.26 4.93 23.51
CA SER A 48 8.59 4.30 22.37
C SER A 48 9.55 3.43 21.55
N ASP A 49 9.03 2.30 21.10
CA ASP A 49 9.66 1.37 20.16
C ASP A 49 9.15 1.56 18.72
N ALA A 50 8.61 2.74 18.41
CA ALA A 50 7.99 3.06 17.12
C ALA A 50 8.85 2.68 15.91
N GLU A 51 8.16 2.28 14.84
CA GLU A 51 8.72 1.96 13.54
C GLU A 51 8.45 3.08 12.54
N SER A 52 9.44 3.40 11.72
CA SER A 52 9.30 4.34 10.61
C SER A 52 8.88 3.66 9.32
N HIS A 53 9.01 2.34 9.23
CA HIS A 53 8.81 1.63 7.97
C HIS A 53 8.41 0.18 8.20
N ILE A 54 7.48 -0.30 7.39
CA ILE A 54 7.14 -1.71 7.26
C ILE A 54 7.02 -2.10 5.79
N ILE A 55 7.50 -3.31 5.47
CA ILE A 55 7.17 -4.02 4.24
C ILE A 55 6.59 -5.38 4.61
N ALA A 56 5.54 -5.81 3.90
CA ALA A 56 4.96 -7.13 4.02
C ALA A 56 4.56 -7.72 2.65
N LEU A 57 4.80 -9.02 2.50
CA LEU A 57 4.28 -9.86 1.43
C LEU A 57 3.30 -10.85 2.04
N ILE A 58 2.03 -10.79 1.62
CA ILE A 58 0.95 -11.60 2.18
C ILE A 58 0.40 -12.51 1.07
N CYS A 59 0.67 -13.80 1.19
CA CYS A 59 0.17 -14.82 0.27
C CYS A 59 -1.23 -15.25 0.68
N CYS A 60 -2.19 -15.15 -0.25
CA CYS A 60 -3.57 -15.55 -0.05
C CYS A 60 -3.88 -16.90 -0.70
N GLU A 61 -4.98 -17.52 -0.26
CA GLU A 61 -5.59 -18.65 -0.96
C GLU A 61 -5.90 -18.28 -2.42
N GLY A 62 -5.71 -19.22 -3.36
CA GLY A 62 -5.91 -18.96 -4.79
C GLY A 62 -4.76 -18.20 -5.47
N GLY A 63 -3.64 -17.96 -4.78
CA GLY A 63 -2.40 -17.44 -5.38
C GLY A 63 -2.32 -15.91 -5.52
N CYS A 64 -3.33 -15.18 -5.04
CA CYS A 64 -3.24 -13.72 -4.94
C CYS A 64 -2.21 -13.31 -3.88
N VAL A 65 -1.46 -12.23 -4.14
CA VAL A 65 -0.46 -11.69 -3.22
C VAL A 65 -0.78 -10.23 -2.95
N ILE A 66 -0.77 -9.84 -1.68
CA ILE A 66 -0.81 -8.44 -1.27
C ILE A 66 0.64 -8.03 -0.96
N SER A 67 1.18 -7.10 -1.76
CA SER A 67 2.44 -6.43 -1.46
C SER A 67 2.10 -5.12 -0.75
N TYR A 68 2.62 -4.95 0.46
CA TYR A 68 2.31 -3.82 1.32
C TYR A 68 3.59 -3.13 1.76
N GLU A 69 3.66 -1.82 1.60
CA GLU A 69 4.75 -0.98 2.07
C GLU A 69 4.14 0.28 2.67
N ARG A 70 4.62 0.65 3.85
CA ARG A 70 4.21 1.91 4.48
C ARG A 70 5.32 2.52 5.30
N GLY A 71 5.49 3.82 5.08
CA GLY A 71 6.43 4.66 5.78
C GLY A 71 5.80 5.81 6.54
N GLU A 72 6.43 6.15 7.66
CA GLU A 72 6.30 7.42 8.36
C GLU A 72 7.71 7.84 8.76
N TYR A 73 8.12 9.08 8.48
CA TYR A 73 9.52 9.52 8.62
C TYR A 73 10.55 8.76 7.74
N MET A 74 10.13 8.20 6.60
CA MET A 74 11.08 7.65 5.62
C MET A 74 11.94 8.75 5.00
N SER A 75 13.19 8.44 4.70
CA SER A 75 14.12 9.36 4.02
C SER A 75 13.90 9.46 2.50
N CYS A 76 12.67 9.25 2.04
CA CYS A 76 12.26 9.33 0.64
C CYS A 76 11.13 10.34 0.47
N LYS A 77 10.86 10.75 -0.78
CA LYS A 77 9.70 11.60 -1.08
C LYS A 77 8.40 10.80 -0.90
N ASP A 78 7.33 11.52 -0.59
CA ASP A 78 5.99 10.95 -0.50
C ASP A 78 5.63 10.20 -1.79
N GLU A 79 5.32 8.92 -1.65
CA GLU A 79 4.81 8.09 -2.71
C GLU A 79 3.55 7.37 -2.22
N SER A 80 2.48 7.51 -3.01
CA SER A 80 1.20 6.85 -2.76
C SER A 80 0.80 6.12 -4.03
N SER A 81 1.10 4.83 -4.08
CA SER A 81 0.77 3.94 -5.19
C SER A 81 -0.13 2.82 -4.69
N TRP A 82 -1.34 2.77 -5.22
CA TRP A 82 -2.31 1.72 -4.92
C TRP A 82 -2.75 1.04 -6.20
N GLN A 83 -2.67 -0.28 -6.24
CA GLN A 83 -2.92 -1.04 -7.46
C GLN A 83 -3.69 -2.33 -7.17
N ILE A 84 -4.64 -2.65 -8.05
CA ILE A 84 -5.23 -3.98 -8.17
C ILE A 84 -4.90 -4.48 -9.57
N ILE A 85 -4.03 -5.48 -9.64
CA ILE A 85 -3.53 -6.05 -10.91
C ILE A 85 -4.29 -7.35 -11.17
N GLY A 86 -5.03 -7.41 -12.27
CA GLY A 86 -5.78 -8.59 -12.68
C GLY A 86 -5.42 -9.04 -14.10
N SER A 87 -6.00 -10.15 -14.53
CA SER A 87 -5.74 -10.74 -15.85
C SER A 87 -6.26 -9.91 -17.04
N LYS A 88 -7.16 -8.96 -16.79
CA LYS A 88 -7.80 -8.12 -17.83
C LYS A 88 -7.31 -6.67 -17.85
N GLY A 89 -6.51 -6.29 -16.88
CA GLY A 89 -6.10 -4.90 -16.69
C GLY A 89 -5.71 -4.62 -15.24
N THR A 90 -5.29 -3.39 -15.01
CA THR A 90 -4.90 -2.88 -13.70
C THR A 90 -5.72 -1.66 -13.35
N MET A 91 -6.25 -1.62 -12.14
CA MET A 91 -6.79 -0.41 -11.55
C MET A 91 -5.70 0.25 -10.71
N LYS A 92 -5.43 1.53 -10.96
CA LYS A 92 -4.48 2.32 -10.17
C LYS A 92 -5.22 3.48 -9.51
N LEU A 93 -5.05 3.61 -8.20
CA LEU A 93 -5.48 4.77 -7.44
C LEU A 93 -4.25 5.63 -7.19
N TRP A 94 -4.20 6.79 -7.85
CA TRP A 94 -3.16 7.77 -7.62
C TRP A 94 -3.64 8.79 -6.59
N MET A 95 -3.03 8.77 -5.41
CA MET A 95 -3.35 9.68 -4.31
C MET A 95 -2.17 10.60 -3.98
N PRO A 96 -1.76 11.49 -4.90
CA PRO A 96 -0.80 12.53 -4.54
C PRO A 96 -1.43 13.43 -3.47
N THR A 97 -0.59 14.03 -2.63
CA THR A 97 -1.03 14.91 -1.55
C THR A 97 -1.85 16.09 -2.11
N MET A 98 -3.15 16.04 -1.83
CA MET A 98 -4.12 17.13 -1.68
C MET A 98 -4.73 17.87 -2.89
N SER A 99 -4.29 17.79 -4.16
CA SER A 99 -4.99 18.58 -5.21
C SER A 99 -5.41 17.88 -6.51
N HIS A 100 -4.95 16.66 -6.82
CA HIS A 100 -5.29 16.00 -8.09
C HIS A 100 -5.39 14.47 -7.95
N LYS A 101 -6.43 13.98 -7.27
CA LYS A 101 -6.69 12.54 -7.17
C LYS A 101 -7.24 12.03 -8.50
N LYS A 102 -6.73 10.90 -8.99
CA LYS A 102 -7.24 10.27 -10.22
C LYS A 102 -7.31 8.77 -10.04
N ILE A 103 -8.35 8.16 -10.61
CA ILE A 103 -8.41 6.70 -10.79
C ILE A 103 -8.13 6.41 -12.26
N LEU A 104 -7.10 5.61 -12.49
CA LEU A 104 -6.66 5.19 -13.82
C LEU A 104 -7.01 3.72 -14.01
N TYR A 105 -7.52 3.39 -15.20
CA TYR A 105 -7.69 2.03 -15.67
C TYR A 105 -6.72 1.75 -16.80
N ASP A 106 -5.79 0.83 -16.55
CA ASP A 106 -4.83 0.35 -17.53
C ASP A 106 -5.32 -0.98 -18.11
N TYR A 107 -5.32 -1.10 -19.43
CA TYR A 107 -5.75 -2.31 -20.13
C TYR A 107 -4.77 -2.67 -21.25
N VAL A 108 -4.74 -3.96 -21.60
CA VAL A 108 -3.83 -4.48 -22.62
C VAL A 108 -4.56 -4.62 -23.95
N THR A 109 -3.96 -4.13 -25.03
CA THR A 109 -4.42 -4.37 -26.40
C THR A 109 -3.37 -5.16 -27.19
N THR A 110 -3.82 -5.87 -28.23
CA THR A 110 -2.94 -6.68 -29.08
C THR A 110 -2.02 -5.85 -29.97
N ASP A 111 -2.36 -4.59 -30.23
CA ASP A 111 -1.70 -3.70 -31.18
C ASP A 111 -0.82 -2.63 -30.52
N LYS A 112 -1.07 -2.26 -29.25
CA LYS A 112 -0.40 -1.12 -28.59
C LYS A 112 0.13 -1.41 -27.18
N CYS A 113 0.17 -2.67 -26.75
CA CYS A 113 0.58 -3.07 -25.40
C CYS A 113 -0.36 -2.49 -24.32
N VAL A 114 0.12 -1.60 -23.44
CA VAL A 114 -0.68 -1.05 -22.32
C VAL A 114 -1.19 0.34 -22.68
N GLU A 115 -2.51 0.50 -22.68
CA GLU A 115 -3.18 1.81 -22.76
C GLU A 115 -3.82 2.16 -21.41
N SER A 116 -3.96 3.46 -21.13
CA SER A 116 -4.51 3.99 -19.87
C SER A 116 -5.69 4.94 -20.14
N ARG A 117 -6.73 4.88 -19.31
CA ARG A 117 -7.82 5.89 -19.30
C ARG A 117 -8.13 6.35 -17.89
N ILE A 118 -8.47 7.63 -17.74
CA ILE A 118 -9.02 8.18 -16.48
C ILE A 118 -10.47 7.69 -16.36
N ILE A 119 -10.81 7.07 -15.24
CA ILE A 119 -12.18 6.65 -14.93
C ILE A 119 -12.82 7.51 -13.84
N TRP A 120 -12.02 8.34 -13.15
CA TRP A 120 -12.48 9.31 -12.16
C TRP A 120 -11.38 10.35 -11.86
N GLU A 121 -11.76 11.61 -11.60
CA GLU A 121 -10.89 12.71 -11.14
C GLU A 121 -11.66 13.71 -10.25
#